data_AF-A0A1Q5JAP2-F1
#
_entry.id   AF-A0A1Q5JAP2-F1
#
_cell.length_a   1.000
_cell.length_b   1.000
_cell.length_c   1.000
_cell.angle_alpha   90.00
_cell.angle_beta   90.00
_cell.angle_gamma   90.00
#
_symmetry.space_group_name_H-M   'P 1'
#
loop_
_entity.id
_entity.type
_entity.pdbx_description
1 polymer ?
#
loop_
_entity_poly.entity_id
_entity_poly.type
_entity_poly.pdbx_seq_one_letter_code
_entity_poly.pdbx_strand_id
1 'polypeptide(L)'
;MAGALALVPVAAAGTAVAAEQEPAPTARTAVTISPVDLAGPAISTVKVTVTNAGPDRMRSLQVSFGGPVGWAVQPPVVRVDGSLTKGASADATFRIQVPEPRSGFTVRAFTATATYQGGDGAGSATATRTQRSGTPLANLAAAYNNVAVTDESDTAPGDYDGEGNSFSAQKLAAVGLRPGAPVSALGAELHWPNVPSGTRNNVTASGQAVALSGTGGKLVFLGSGVTSGASGTATVYYTDGSSSTGSFGFPNWSFDPANAHGATLVASSDGRNRPSGYGNAGIAYRVFAHSIPLDRTKQVDFVVLPSNGSIHLFDMAIAP
;
A
#
# COMPACT_ATOMS: atom_id res chain seq x y z
N MET A 1 39.22 -63.54 -0.24
CA MET A 1 38.80 -62.15 0.09
C MET A 1 38.76 -61.35 -1.20
N ALA A 2 37.75 -60.47 -1.31
CA ALA A 2 37.45 -59.53 -2.40
C ALA A 2 36.97 -60.12 -3.74
N GLY A 3 35.64 -60.27 -3.87
CA GLY A 3 34.96 -60.31 -5.16
C GLY A 3 34.68 -58.88 -5.63
N ALA A 4 35.19 -58.51 -6.80
CA ALA A 4 34.95 -57.21 -7.42
C ALA A 4 33.72 -57.31 -8.35
N LEU A 5 32.62 -56.68 -7.93
CA LEU A 5 31.48 -56.42 -8.81
C LEU A 5 31.83 -55.26 -9.74
N ALA A 6 31.85 -55.53 -11.05
CA ALA A 6 31.88 -54.50 -12.08
C ALA A 6 30.47 -53.90 -12.25
N LEU A 7 30.29 -52.65 -11.82
CA LEU A 7 29.08 -51.87 -12.10
C LEU A 7 29.10 -51.41 -13.57
N VAL A 8 28.05 -51.77 -14.29
CA VAL A 8 27.71 -51.23 -15.62
C VAL A 8 27.14 -49.83 -15.43
N PRO A 9 27.62 -48.78 -16.12
CA PRO A 9 27.02 -47.46 -16.04
C PRO A 9 25.69 -47.46 -16.81
N VAL A 10 24.59 -47.19 -16.09
CA VAL A 10 23.29 -46.89 -16.70
C VAL A 10 23.37 -45.48 -17.26
N ALA A 11 23.32 -45.35 -18.58
CA ALA A 11 23.16 -44.06 -19.24
C ALA A 11 21.77 -43.50 -18.89
N ALA A 12 21.74 -42.43 -18.10
CA ALA A 12 20.52 -41.67 -17.86
C ALA A 12 20.14 -40.93 -19.15
N ALA A 13 19.10 -41.40 -19.83
CA ALA A 13 18.45 -40.66 -20.89
C ALA A 13 17.82 -39.40 -20.28
N GLY A 14 18.49 -38.26 -20.45
CA GLY A 14 17.94 -36.95 -20.08
C GLY A 14 16.73 -36.67 -20.95
N THR A 15 15.54 -36.76 -20.36
CA THR A 15 14.32 -36.19 -20.95
C THR A 15 14.51 -34.68 -21.00
N ALA A 16 14.80 -34.15 -22.18
CA ALA A 16 14.74 -32.72 -22.44
C ALA A 16 13.29 -32.27 -22.20
N VAL A 17 13.05 -31.63 -21.06
CA VAL A 17 11.80 -30.92 -20.80
C VAL A 17 11.78 -29.77 -21.81
N ALA A 18 10.91 -29.88 -22.82
CA ALA A 18 10.65 -28.78 -23.72
C ALA A 18 10.26 -27.57 -22.87
N ALA A 19 11.04 -26.50 -22.96
CA ALA A 19 10.70 -25.24 -22.34
C ALA A 19 9.32 -24.83 -22.88
N GLU A 20 8.32 -24.82 -22.01
CA GLU A 20 6.99 -24.30 -22.32
C GLU A 20 7.20 -22.82 -22.65
N GLN A 21 7.10 -22.52 -23.95
CA GLN A 21 7.29 -21.20 -24.49
C GLN A 21 6.21 -20.31 -23.88
N GLU A 22 6.63 -19.42 -22.98
CA GLU A 22 5.78 -18.42 -22.34
C GLU A 22 4.97 -17.74 -23.46
N PRO A 23 3.62 -17.78 -23.40
CA PRO A 23 2.81 -17.24 -24.48
C PRO A 23 3.19 -15.77 -24.66
N ALA A 24 3.61 -15.41 -25.87
CA ALA A 24 3.95 -14.04 -26.22
C ALA A 24 2.84 -13.12 -25.73
N PRO A 25 3.16 -11.96 -25.12
CA PRO A 25 2.16 -11.06 -24.57
C PRO A 25 1.12 -10.78 -25.65
N THR A 26 -0.12 -11.22 -25.39
CA THR A 26 -1.24 -10.95 -26.30
C THR A 26 -1.27 -9.44 -26.50
N ALA A 27 -1.12 -9.00 -27.74
CA ALA A 27 -1.04 -7.58 -28.04
C ALA A 27 -2.40 -6.94 -27.73
N ARG A 28 -2.50 -6.27 -26.58
CA ARG A 28 -3.72 -5.63 -26.09
C ARG A 28 -3.76 -4.16 -26.49
N THR A 29 -4.92 -3.70 -26.89
CA THR A 29 -5.20 -2.28 -27.12
C THR A 29 -4.75 -1.47 -25.90
N ALA A 30 -3.87 -0.49 -26.13
CA ALA A 30 -3.34 0.35 -25.07
C ALA A 30 -4.14 1.65 -24.99
N VAL A 31 -4.47 2.08 -23.77
CA VAL A 31 -5.11 3.36 -23.48
C VAL A 31 -4.21 4.13 -22.52
N THR A 32 -3.97 5.40 -22.78
CA THR A 32 -3.17 6.27 -21.90
C THR A 32 -3.86 7.61 -21.69
N ILE A 33 -3.73 8.16 -20.48
CA ILE A 33 -4.34 9.44 -20.09
C ILE A 33 -3.20 10.44 -19.83
N SER A 34 -3.27 11.62 -20.43
CA SER A 34 -2.34 12.71 -20.16
C SER A 34 -2.43 13.20 -18.71
N PRO A 35 -1.39 13.85 -18.17
CA PRO A 35 -1.50 14.61 -16.94
C PRO A 35 -2.68 15.59 -16.98
N VAL A 36 -3.44 15.62 -15.89
CA VAL A 36 -4.45 16.65 -15.61
C VAL A 36 -3.78 17.72 -14.76
N ASP A 37 -3.94 18.99 -15.15
CA ASP A 37 -3.51 20.10 -14.30
C ASP A 37 -4.46 20.21 -13.11
N LEU A 38 -3.95 20.03 -11.90
CA LEU A 38 -4.75 20.06 -10.67
C LEU A 38 -4.81 21.45 -10.02
N ALA A 39 -4.21 22.48 -10.64
CA ALA A 39 -4.25 23.86 -10.18
C ALA A 39 -5.60 24.52 -10.53
N GLY A 40 -6.65 24.10 -9.83
CA GLY A 40 -7.97 24.73 -9.96
C GLY A 40 -8.07 26.08 -9.24
N PRO A 41 -9.18 26.81 -9.41
CA PRO A 41 -10.33 26.46 -10.22
C PRO A 41 -10.07 26.77 -11.70
N ALA A 42 -10.08 25.75 -12.56
CA ALA A 42 -9.69 25.90 -13.96
C ALA A 42 -10.31 24.83 -14.86
N ILE A 43 -10.32 25.07 -16.18
CA ILE A 43 -10.65 24.05 -17.17
C ILE A 43 -9.33 23.45 -17.65
N SER A 44 -9.06 22.20 -17.27
CA SER A 44 -7.91 21.45 -17.77
C SER A 44 -8.31 20.69 -19.04
N THR A 45 -7.42 20.69 -20.04
CA THR A 45 -7.55 19.82 -21.22
C THR A 45 -6.87 18.49 -20.92
N VAL A 46 -7.56 17.39 -21.19
CA VAL A 46 -7.04 16.03 -21.00
C VAL A 46 -7.10 15.28 -22.31
N LYS A 47 -5.98 14.64 -22.66
CA LYS A 47 -5.86 13.83 -23.86
C LYS A 47 -5.84 12.36 -23.48
N VAL A 48 -6.72 11.59 -24.10
CA VAL A 48 -6.73 10.12 -24.03
C VAL A 48 -6.24 9.59 -25.36
N THR A 49 -5.14 8.83 -25.34
CA THR A 49 -4.59 8.19 -26.54
C THR A 49 -4.93 6.71 -26.51
N VAL A 50 -5.52 6.21 -27.61
CA VAL A 50 -5.82 4.79 -27.82
C VAL A 50 -4.92 4.27 -28.92
N THR A 51 -4.20 3.18 -28.68
CA THR A 51 -3.32 2.54 -29.66
C THR A 51 -3.80 1.12 -29.92
N ASN A 52 -4.07 0.81 -31.18
CA ASN A 52 -4.44 -0.54 -31.59
C ASN A 52 -3.20 -1.43 -31.62
N ALA A 53 -2.94 -2.22 -30.57
CA ALA A 53 -1.86 -3.20 -30.59
C ALA A 53 -2.28 -4.54 -31.22
N GLY A 54 -3.60 -4.76 -31.39
CA GLY A 54 -4.14 -6.02 -31.88
C GLY A 54 -3.92 -6.26 -33.38
N PRO A 55 -4.12 -7.51 -33.84
CA PRO A 55 -3.89 -7.89 -35.23
C PRO A 55 -4.94 -7.30 -36.20
N ASP A 56 -6.17 -7.10 -35.74
CA ASP A 56 -7.27 -6.66 -36.59
C ASP A 56 -7.36 -5.14 -36.66
N ARG A 57 -7.94 -4.65 -37.76
CA ARG A 57 -8.28 -3.23 -37.89
C ARG A 57 -9.34 -2.85 -36.85
N MET A 58 -9.04 -1.86 -36.01
CA MET A 58 -9.96 -1.31 -35.03
C MET A 58 -10.89 -0.28 -35.68
N ARG A 59 -12.18 -0.35 -35.38
CA ARG A 59 -13.21 0.56 -35.92
C ARG A 59 -14.25 0.89 -34.84
N SER A 60 -15.11 1.86 -35.14
CA SER A 60 -16.20 2.29 -34.25
C SER A 60 -15.70 2.71 -32.86
N LEU A 61 -14.54 3.37 -32.83
CA LEU A 61 -13.88 3.75 -31.58
C LEU A 61 -14.67 4.87 -30.88
N GLN A 62 -15.09 4.59 -29.65
CA GLN A 62 -15.67 5.58 -28.74
C GLN A 62 -14.86 5.58 -27.45
N VAL A 63 -14.48 6.77 -27.00
CA VAL A 63 -13.68 6.98 -25.79
C VAL A 63 -14.53 7.75 -24.79
N SER A 64 -14.70 7.23 -23.58
CA SER A 64 -15.23 7.96 -22.44
C SER A 64 -14.11 8.32 -21.47
N PHE A 65 -14.27 9.43 -20.76
CA PHE A 65 -13.33 9.89 -19.74
C PHE A 65 -14.10 10.37 -18.51
N GLY A 66 -13.66 9.94 -17.34
CA GLY A 66 -14.22 10.31 -16.04
C GLY A 66 -13.14 10.77 -15.08
N GLY A 67 -13.43 11.84 -14.34
CA GLY A 67 -12.62 12.27 -13.20
C GLY A 67 -13.19 11.80 -11.86
N PRO A 68 -12.62 12.30 -10.74
CA PRO A 68 -13.17 12.07 -9.42
C PRO A 68 -14.65 12.45 -9.31
N VAL A 69 -15.36 11.82 -8.39
CA VAL A 69 -16.79 12.11 -8.13
C VAL A 69 -17.00 13.62 -7.95
N GLY A 70 -18.00 14.15 -8.67
CA GLY A 70 -18.36 15.57 -8.64
C GLY A 70 -17.58 16.47 -9.62
N TRP A 71 -16.62 15.94 -10.38
CA TRP A 71 -15.90 16.71 -11.40
C TRP A 71 -16.65 16.64 -12.73
N ALA A 72 -16.89 17.80 -13.35
CA ALA A 72 -17.57 17.89 -14.64
C ALA A 72 -16.59 17.64 -15.80
N VAL A 73 -16.96 16.76 -16.73
CA VAL A 73 -16.20 16.43 -17.94
C VAL A 73 -17.03 16.71 -19.18
N GLN A 74 -16.45 17.36 -20.18
CA GLN A 74 -17.10 17.65 -21.46
C GLN A 74 -16.16 17.44 -22.67
N PRO A 75 -16.63 16.78 -23.74
CA PRO A 75 -17.83 15.94 -23.79
C PRO A 75 -17.65 14.68 -22.92
N PRO A 76 -18.71 13.99 -22.48
CA PRO A 76 -18.55 12.75 -21.70
C PRO A 76 -18.02 11.57 -22.55
N VAL A 77 -18.23 11.62 -23.87
CA VAL A 77 -17.77 10.62 -24.84
C VAL A 77 -17.32 11.33 -26.12
N VAL A 78 -16.19 10.88 -26.68
CA VAL A 78 -15.69 11.30 -28.00
C VAL A 78 -15.75 10.09 -28.95
N ARG A 79 -16.34 10.27 -30.13
CA ARG A 79 -16.23 9.31 -31.22
C ARG A 79 -15.03 9.67 -32.08
N VAL A 80 -14.22 8.67 -32.39
CA VAL A 80 -13.05 8.83 -33.26
C VAL A 80 -13.40 8.27 -34.62
N ASP A 81 -13.36 9.13 -35.64
CA ASP A 81 -13.68 8.74 -37.01
C ASP A 81 -12.57 7.89 -37.65
N GLY A 82 -12.98 7.03 -38.57
CA GLY A 82 -12.07 6.17 -39.32
C GLY A 82 -11.75 4.84 -38.62
N SER A 83 -10.55 4.33 -38.86
CA SER A 83 -10.11 3.03 -38.35
C SER A 83 -8.61 3.02 -38.08
N LEU A 84 -8.19 2.27 -37.08
CA LEU A 84 -6.79 2.15 -36.70
C LEU A 84 -6.25 0.80 -37.15
N THR A 85 -5.23 0.82 -38.01
CA THR A 85 -4.43 -0.38 -38.31
C THR A 85 -3.59 -0.76 -37.09
N LYS A 86 -3.00 -1.96 -37.10
CA LYS A 86 -2.05 -2.38 -36.06
C LYS A 86 -0.94 -1.33 -35.88
N GLY A 87 -0.69 -0.96 -34.63
CA GLY A 87 0.27 0.05 -34.21
C GLY A 87 -0.21 1.51 -34.35
N ALA A 88 -1.34 1.77 -34.99
CA ALA A 88 -1.86 3.13 -35.14
C ALA A 88 -2.55 3.61 -33.86
N SER A 89 -2.48 4.93 -33.63
CA SER A 89 -3.06 5.60 -32.47
C SER A 89 -4.03 6.69 -32.89
N ALA A 90 -4.99 6.98 -32.01
CA ALA A 90 -5.82 8.18 -32.09
C ALA A 90 -5.99 8.84 -30.72
N ASP A 91 -6.19 10.15 -30.76
CA ASP A 91 -6.39 10.98 -29.58
C ASP A 91 -7.87 11.40 -29.46
N ALA A 92 -8.41 11.28 -28.25
CA ALA A 92 -9.67 11.87 -27.83
C ALA A 92 -9.38 12.97 -26.79
N THR A 93 -9.95 14.16 -27.02
CA THR A 93 -9.72 15.32 -26.15
C THR A 93 -10.94 15.64 -25.30
N PHE A 94 -10.70 15.84 -24.00
CA PHE A 94 -11.70 16.15 -22.99
C PHE A 94 -11.34 17.46 -22.29
N ARG A 95 -12.35 18.17 -21.81
CA ARG A 95 -12.21 19.29 -20.88
C ARG A 95 -12.79 18.90 -19.54
N ILE A 96 -12.02 19.08 -18.48
CA ILE A 96 -12.45 18.77 -17.12
C ILE A 96 -12.42 20.04 -16.27
N GLN A 97 -13.49 20.29 -15.52
CA GLN A 97 -13.55 21.37 -14.55
C GLN A 97 -12.88 20.91 -13.26
N VAL A 98 -11.70 21.48 -13.01
CA VAL A 98 -10.90 21.23 -11.82
C VAL A 98 -11.36 22.20 -10.74
N PRO A 99 -11.84 21.72 -9.59
CA PRO A 99 -12.30 22.57 -8.49
C PRO A 99 -11.13 23.25 -7.78
N GLU A 100 -11.45 24.23 -6.94
CA GLU A 100 -10.51 24.87 -6.02
C GLU A 100 -9.71 23.81 -5.23
N PRO A 101 -8.38 23.92 -5.18
CA PRO A 101 -7.52 23.08 -4.36
C PRO A 101 -7.96 23.13 -2.89
N ARG A 102 -7.98 21.96 -2.26
CA ARG A 102 -8.19 21.85 -0.82
C ARG A 102 -6.86 21.60 -0.13
N SER A 103 -6.71 22.15 1.06
CA SER A 103 -5.58 21.82 1.94
C SER A 103 -5.56 20.33 2.26
N GLY A 104 -4.36 19.80 2.45
CA GLY A 104 -4.15 18.39 2.77
C GLY A 104 -3.79 17.55 1.56
N PHE A 105 -3.36 16.32 1.85
CA PHE A 105 -2.99 15.36 0.83
C PHE A 105 -4.23 14.70 0.23
N THR A 106 -4.26 14.50 -1.08
CA THR A 106 -5.33 13.75 -1.75
C THR A 106 -4.80 13.05 -2.98
N VAL A 107 -5.27 11.82 -3.19
CA VAL A 107 -5.04 11.08 -4.43
C VAL A 107 -6.33 11.08 -5.26
N ARG A 108 -6.20 11.37 -6.55
CA ARG A 108 -7.30 11.44 -7.51
C ARG A 108 -7.07 10.44 -8.62
N ALA A 109 -8.09 9.63 -8.90
CA ALA A 109 -8.09 8.71 -10.03
C ALA A 109 -8.88 9.32 -11.18
N PHE A 110 -8.37 9.13 -12.39
CA PHE A 110 -9.00 9.47 -13.65
C PHE A 110 -9.06 8.22 -14.49
N THR A 111 -10.23 7.91 -15.05
CA THR A 111 -10.45 6.67 -15.78
C THR A 111 -10.89 7.00 -17.20
N ALA A 112 -10.28 6.31 -18.17
CA ALA A 112 -10.70 6.36 -19.55
C ALA A 112 -11.06 4.96 -20.03
N THR A 113 -12.16 4.84 -20.76
CA THR A 113 -12.58 3.58 -21.38
C THR A 113 -12.75 3.78 -22.87
N ALA A 114 -12.01 3.01 -23.65
CA ALA A 114 -12.18 2.88 -25.08
C ALA A 114 -13.09 1.68 -25.37
N THR A 115 -14.06 1.84 -26.26
CA THR A 115 -14.89 0.77 -26.81
C THR A 115 -14.76 0.76 -28.32
N TYR A 116 -14.66 -0.42 -28.92
CA TYR A 116 -14.32 -0.57 -30.34
C TYR A 116 -14.74 -1.94 -30.87
N GLN A 117 -14.66 -2.11 -32.19
CA GLN A 117 -14.76 -3.41 -32.85
C GLN A 117 -13.43 -3.75 -33.53
N GLY A 118 -13.07 -5.04 -33.59
CA GLY A 118 -11.79 -5.50 -34.12
C GLY A 118 -10.66 -5.24 -33.11
N GLY A 119 -9.48 -4.84 -33.60
CA GLY A 119 -8.31 -4.63 -32.75
C GLY A 119 -7.75 -5.94 -32.19
N ASP A 120 -7.77 -6.07 -30.87
CA ASP A 120 -7.36 -7.27 -30.13
C ASP A 120 -8.52 -8.24 -29.85
N GLY A 121 -9.73 -7.91 -30.32
CA GLY A 121 -10.94 -8.71 -30.10
C GLY A 121 -11.58 -8.54 -28.72
N ALA A 122 -11.02 -7.73 -27.82
CA ALA A 122 -11.58 -7.52 -26.48
C ALA A 122 -12.81 -6.61 -26.46
N GLY A 123 -12.99 -5.79 -27.50
CA GLY A 123 -14.11 -4.85 -27.66
C GLY A 123 -14.06 -3.63 -26.72
N SER A 124 -13.19 -3.65 -25.71
CA SER A 124 -12.95 -2.52 -24.82
C SER A 124 -11.54 -2.56 -24.21
N ALA A 125 -11.05 -1.40 -23.79
CA ALA A 125 -9.83 -1.25 -23.01
C ALA A 125 -9.98 -0.08 -22.04
N THR A 126 -9.44 -0.22 -20.83
CA THR A 126 -9.52 0.80 -19.78
C THR A 126 -8.14 1.20 -19.29
N ALA A 127 -7.96 2.47 -19.00
CA ALA A 127 -6.80 2.97 -18.27
C ALA A 127 -7.24 3.80 -17.07
N THR A 128 -6.46 3.70 -16.00
CA THR A 128 -6.57 4.58 -14.84
C THR A 128 -5.28 5.36 -14.70
N ARG A 129 -5.40 6.67 -14.53
CA ARG A 129 -4.30 7.55 -14.15
C ARG A 129 -4.57 8.06 -12.75
N THR A 130 -3.56 7.96 -11.90
CA THR A 130 -3.63 8.48 -10.54
C THR A 130 -2.71 9.68 -10.38
N GLN A 131 -3.18 10.76 -9.78
CA GLN A 131 -2.40 11.95 -9.48
C GLN A 131 -2.66 12.42 -8.06
N ARG A 132 -1.63 12.95 -7.41
CA ARG A 132 -1.71 13.52 -6.06
C ARG A 132 -1.78 15.04 -6.08
N SER A 133 -2.43 15.61 -5.07
CA SER A 133 -2.32 17.02 -4.69
C SER A 133 -1.91 17.11 -3.21
N GLY A 134 -1.13 18.13 -2.87
CA GLY A 134 -0.52 18.25 -1.54
C GLY A 134 0.70 17.34 -1.35
N THR A 135 1.35 17.47 -0.20
CA THR A 135 2.56 16.72 0.16
C THR A 135 2.23 15.67 1.20
N PRO A 136 2.69 14.40 1.05
CA PRO A 136 2.60 13.42 2.12
C PRO A 136 3.32 13.90 3.38
N LEU A 137 2.96 13.33 4.53
CA LEU A 137 3.73 13.51 5.76
C LEU A 137 5.15 12.97 5.57
N ALA A 138 6.15 13.65 6.13
CA ALA A 138 7.56 13.38 5.82
C ALA A 138 8.01 11.96 6.20
N ASN A 139 7.42 11.38 7.25
CA ASN A 139 7.68 10.04 7.75
C ASN A 139 6.54 9.64 8.72
N LEU A 140 6.58 8.41 9.25
CA LEU A 140 5.51 7.93 10.14
C LEU A 140 5.46 8.72 11.47
N ALA A 141 6.60 9.18 11.99
CA ALA A 141 6.63 9.99 13.20
C ALA A 141 5.90 11.34 13.03
N ALA A 142 5.95 11.94 11.85
CA ALA A 142 5.15 13.13 11.51
C ALA A 142 3.64 12.86 11.47
N ALA A 143 3.23 11.59 11.41
CA ALA A 143 1.83 11.16 11.46
C ALA A 143 1.35 10.77 12.87
N TYR A 144 2.22 10.79 13.89
CA TYR A 144 1.83 10.42 15.24
C TYR A 144 0.70 11.33 15.75
N ASN A 145 -0.39 10.70 16.19
CA ASN A 145 -1.63 11.38 16.59
C ASN A 145 -2.19 10.88 17.93
N ASN A 146 -1.64 9.80 18.51
CA ASN A 146 -2.10 9.21 19.76
C ASN A 146 -0.93 8.91 20.74
N VAL A 147 -1.25 8.77 22.04
CA VAL A 147 -0.30 8.48 23.13
C VAL A 147 -0.43 7.02 23.56
N ALA A 148 0.39 6.15 22.97
CA ALA A 148 0.36 4.71 23.27
C ALA A 148 1.16 4.29 24.50
N VAL A 149 2.12 5.12 24.94
CA VAL A 149 3.11 4.76 25.97
C VAL A 149 3.19 5.88 26.99
N THR A 150 3.04 5.53 28.26
CA THR A 150 3.19 6.45 29.39
C THR A 150 4.20 5.91 30.40
N ASP A 151 4.69 6.80 31.26
CA ASP A 151 5.50 6.42 32.40
C ASP A 151 4.59 5.87 33.51
N GLU A 152 5.01 4.84 34.25
CA GLU A 152 4.24 4.33 35.40
C GLU A 152 4.00 5.39 36.50
N SER A 153 4.86 6.41 36.58
CA SER A 153 4.70 7.56 37.50
C SER A 153 3.79 8.66 36.96
N ASP A 154 3.48 8.67 35.67
CA ASP A 154 2.57 9.62 35.02
C ASP A 154 1.78 8.94 33.89
N THR A 155 0.71 8.25 34.28
CA THR A 155 -0.13 7.49 33.34
C THR A 155 -1.24 8.33 32.69
N ALA A 156 -1.48 9.54 33.20
CA ALA A 156 -2.61 10.38 32.82
C ALA A 156 -2.67 10.76 31.32
N PRO A 157 -1.54 10.97 30.60
CA PRO A 157 -1.59 11.34 29.18
C PRO A 157 -1.94 10.20 28.22
N GLY A 158 -1.99 8.95 28.69
CA GLY A 158 -2.15 7.77 27.85
C GLY A 158 -3.56 7.64 27.28
N ASP A 159 -3.68 7.18 26.04
CA ASP A 159 -4.99 6.91 25.41
C ASP A 159 -4.87 5.91 24.24
N TYR A 160 -4.09 4.85 24.41
CA TYR A 160 -3.84 3.85 23.38
C TYR A 160 -5.15 3.25 22.84
N ASP A 161 -6.07 2.88 23.73
CA ASP A 161 -7.31 2.17 23.41
C ASP A 161 -8.58 3.04 23.42
N GLY A 162 -8.45 4.36 23.62
CA GLY A 162 -9.59 5.28 23.75
C GLY A 162 -10.26 5.31 25.13
N GLU A 163 -9.75 4.52 26.09
CA GLU A 163 -10.22 4.48 27.48
C GLU A 163 -9.19 5.05 28.46
N GLY A 164 -8.16 5.74 27.96
CA GLY A 164 -7.06 6.27 28.76
C GLY A 164 -5.99 5.24 29.14
N ASN A 165 -6.04 4.01 28.62
CA ASN A 165 -5.02 3.01 28.91
C ASN A 165 -3.84 3.13 27.95
N SER A 166 -2.66 2.67 28.35
CA SER A 166 -1.45 2.71 27.52
C SER A 166 -0.46 1.61 27.92
N PHE A 167 0.52 1.33 27.06
CA PHE A 167 1.66 0.50 27.45
C PHE A 167 2.49 1.22 28.53
N SER A 168 3.04 0.45 29.47
CA SER A 168 4.04 0.95 30.43
C SER A 168 5.41 1.07 29.75
N ALA A 169 6.01 2.26 29.80
CA ALA A 169 7.36 2.50 29.30
C ALA A 169 8.39 1.58 29.96
N GLN A 170 8.27 1.36 31.28
CA GLN A 170 9.15 0.50 32.07
C GLN A 170 9.05 -0.96 31.61
N LYS A 171 7.83 -1.45 31.36
CA LYS A 171 7.59 -2.85 30.98
C LYS A 171 7.97 -3.11 29.52
N LEU A 172 7.79 -2.13 28.63
CA LEU A 172 8.33 -2.17 27.27
C LEU A 172 9.87 -2.19 27.27
N ALA A 173 10.49 -1.33 28.08
CA ALA A 173 11.94 -1.28 28.19
C ALA A 173 12.58 -2.58 28.71
N ALA A 174 11.86 -3.32 29.57
CA ALA A 174 12.26 -4.63 30.06
C ALA A 174 12.26 -5.73 28.97
N VAL A 175 11.51 -5.52 27.89
CA VAL A 175 11.47 -6.42 26.72
C VAL A 175 12.17 -5.85 25.49
N GLY A 176 13.04 -4.85 25.69
CA GLY A 176 13.90 -4.28 24.66
C GLY A 176 13.29 -3.15 23.84
N LEU A 177 12.01 -2.81 24.04
CA LEU A 177 11.34 -1.71 23.35
C LEU A 177 11.58 -0.38 24.09
N ARG A 178 12.73 0.23 23.83
CA ARG A 178 13.15 1.54 24.37
C ARG A 178 13.08 2.61 23.29
N PRO A 179 12.95 3.90 23.63
CA PRO A 179 12.94 4.96 22.61
C PRO A 179 14.10 4.86 21.62
N GLY A 180 13.78 4.76 20.33
CA GLY A 180 14.76 4.64 19.24
C GLY A 180 15.42 3.26 19.08
N ALA A 181 15.09 2.28 19.92
CA ALA A 181 15.68 0.95 19.84
C ALA A 181 15.33 0.29 18.49
N PRO A 182 16.30 -0.40 17.85
CA PRO A 182 16.02 -1.14 16.63
C PRO A 182 15.13 -2.35 16.92
N VAL A 183 14.26 -2.67 15.98
CA VAL A 183 13.34 -3.80 16.01
C VAL A 183 13.45 -4.56 14.69
N SER A 184 14.02 -5.76 14.74
CA SER A 184 14.12 -6.62 13.56
C SER A 184 12.87 -7.50 13.44
N ALA A 185 12.11 -7.34 12.35
CA ALA A 185 10.94 -8.16 12.09
C ALA A 185 10.71 -8.35 10.60
N LEU A 186 10.37 -9.58 10.20
CA LEU A 186 9.98 -9.92 8.82
C LEU A 186 11.01 -9.51 7.74
N GLY A 187 12.29 -9.40 8.11
CA GLY A 187 13.39 -8.98 7.23
C GLY A 187 13.62 -7.47 7.15
N ALA A 188 12.85 -6.65 7.86
CA ALA A 188 13.06 -5.22 7.99
C ALA A 188 13.80 -4.86 9.29
N GLU A 189 14.55 -3.76 9.24
CA GLU A 189 14.99 -3.01 10.41
C GLU A 189 14.01 -1.85 10.64
N LEU A 190 13.24 -1.93 11.72
CA LEU A 190 12.30 -0.91 12.19
C LEU A 190 12.89 -0.25 13.44
N HIS A 191 12.27 0.83 13.92
CA HIS A 191 12.64 1.51 15.15
C HIS A 191 11.42 1.71 16.07
N TRP A 192 11.61 1.42 17.35
CA TRP A 192 10.64 1.83 18.35
C TRP A 192 10.59 3.37 18.44
N PRO A 193 9.41 4.00 18.64
CA PRO A 193 9.26 5.46 18.61
C PRO A 193 10.28 6.18 19.50
N ASN A 194 11.02 7.12 18.92
CA ASN A 194 12.06 7.89 19.63
C ASN A 194 11.51 9.23 20.15
N VAL A 195 10.55 9.15 21.07
CA VAL A 195 9.93 10.33 21.70
C VAL A 195 9.73 10.08 23.21
N PRO A 196 9.62 11.14 24.03
CA PRO A 196 9.33 10.97 25.46
C PRO A 196 7.99 10.25 25.69
N SER A 197 7.91 9.46 26.77
CA SER A 197 6.65 8.89 27.25
C SER A 197 5.63 9.98 27.54
N GLY A 198 4.34 9.68 27.37
CA GLY A 198 3.26 10.66 27.53
C GLY A 198 3.11 11.63 26.36
N THR A 199 3.93 11.50 25.31
CA THR A 199 3.78 12.25 24.06
C THR A 199 3.28 11.35 22.93
N ARG A 200 2.83 11.96 21.83
CA ARG A 200 2.32 11.21 20.68
C ARG A 200 3.42 10.33 20.08
N ASN A 201 3.18 9.03 20.01
CA ASN A 201 4.20 8.04 19.65
C ASN A 201 3.68 6.90 18.78
N ASN A 202 2.42 6.97 18.35
CA ASN A 202 1.88 6.07 17.35
C ASN A 202 0.88 6.79 16.44
N VAL A 203 0.57 6.13 15.33
CA VAL A 203 -0.45 6.53 14.37
C VAL A 203 -1.68 5.65 14.57
N THR A 204 -2.78 6.23 15.03
CA THR A 204 -4.13 5.69 14.82
C THR A 204 -4.50 5.90 13.36
N ALA A 205 -4.66 4.82 12.60
CA ALA A 205 -4.79 4.88 11.15
C ALA A 205 -6.13 5.51 10.71
N SER A 206 -6.06 6.52 9.85
CA SER A 206 -7.19 7.32 9.37
C SER A 206 -7.06 7.73 7.91
N GLY A 207 -6.28 7.01 7.10
CA GLY A 207 -6.04 7.36 5.70
C GLY A 207 -4.85 8.30 5.46
N GLN A 208 -3.95 8.46 6.42
CA GLN A 208 -2.79 9.33 6.28
C GLN A 208 -1.90 8.87 5.12
N ALA A 209 -1.35 9.83 4.38
CA ALA A 209 -0.29 9.58 3.41
C ALA A 209 1.06 9.90 4.01
N VAL A 210 1.98 8.96 3.93
CA VAL A 210 3.30 9.03 4.56
C VAL A 210 4.36 8.72 3.53
N ALA A 211 5.30 9.64 3.34
CA ALA A 211 6.44 9.45 2.45
C ALA A 211 7.29 8.28 2.93
N LEU A 212 7.74 7.46 1.99
CA LEU A 212 8.61 6.32 2.22
C LEU A 212 9.40 6.06 0.94
N SER A 213 10.72 6.02 1.04
CA SER A 213 11.59 5.85 -0.12
C SER A 213 12.41 4.58 0.02
N GLY A 214 12.40 3.75 -1.02
CA GLY A 214 13.23 2.56 -1.14
C GLY A 214 12.71 1.58 -2.18
N THR A 215 13.45 0.50 -2.36
CA THR A 215 13.07 -0.68 -3.17
C THR A 215 13.16 -1.92 -2.29
N GLY A 216 12.31 -2.91 -2.55
CA GLY A 216 12.28 -4.16 -1.78
C GLY A 216 11.05 -4.98 -2.11
N GLY A 217 10.96 -6.19 -1.55
CA GLY A 217 9.87 -7.12 -1.81
C GLY A 217 8.72 -7.02 -0.83
N LYS A 218 8.90 -6.31 0.28
CA LYS A 218 7.87 -6.19 1.32
C LYS A 218 7.91 -4.81 1.98
N LEU A 219 6.74 -4.32 2.33
CA LEU A 219 6.56 -3.24 3.29
C LEU A 219 6.17 -3.89 4.62
N VAL A 220 6.97 -3.68 5.65
CA VAL A 220 6.76 -4.20 7.00
C VAL A 220 6.24 -3.07 7.89
N PHE A 221 5.23 -3.39 8.70
CA PHE A 221 4.61 -2.52 9.67
C PHE A 221 4.87 -3.05 11.08
N LEU A 222 5.25 -2.16 11.99
CA LEU A 222 5.29 -2.41 13.43
C LEU A 222 4.05 -1.80 14.06
N GLY A 223 3.25 -2.58 14.76
CA GLY A 223 1.96 -2.11 15.26
C GLY A 223 1.28 -3.05 16.23
N SER A 224 0.07 -2.65 16.63
CA SER A 224 -0.81 -3.46 17.47
C SER A 224 -2.26 -2.98 17.32
N GLY A 225 -3.22 -3.85 17.64
CA GLY A 225 -4.66 -3.57 17.49
C GLY A 225 -5.32 -3.26 18.83
N VAL A 226 -6.37 -2.43 18.83
CA VAL A 226 -7.20 -2.19 20.04
C VAL A 226 -8.53 -2.94 20.03
N THR A 227 -8.94 -3.47 18.88
CA THR A 227 -10.12 -4.33 18.72
C THR A 227 -9.77 -5.57 17.89
N SER A 228 -10.66 -6.56 17.84
CA SER A 228 -10.51 -7.72 16.95
C SER A 228 -10.61 -7.36 15.46
N GLY A 229 -11.12 -6.17 15.14
CA GLY A 229 -11.29 -5.65 13.78
C GLY A 229 -10.13 -4.77 13.29
N ALA A 230 -8.94 -4.86 13.89
CA ALA A 230 -7.77 -4.07 13.51
C ALA A 230 -7.10 -4.58 12.21
N SER A 231 -7.83 -4.57 11.10
CA SER A 231 -7.35 -4.93 9.76
C SER A 231 -7.77 -3.91 8.70
N GLY A 232 -7.00 -3.82 7.62
CA GLY A 232 -7.24 -2.84 6.56
C GLY A 232 -6.28 -3.00 5.39
N THR A 233 -6.50 -2.20 4.35
CA THR A 233 -5.69 -2.19 3.14
C THR A 233 -4.84 -0.92 3.08
N ALA A 234 -3.53 -1.09 2.97
CA ALA A 234 -2.62 0.00 2.61
C ALA A 234 -2.44 0.05 1.09
N THR A 235 -2.24 1.26 0.58
CA THR A 235 -1.90 1.50 -0.83
C THR A 235 -0.50 2.07 -0.92
N VAL A 236 0.35 1.45 -1.73
CA VAL A 236 1.73 1.87 -1.97
C VAL A 236 1.80 2.50 -3.34
N TYR A 237 2.33 3.72 -3.41
CA TYR A 237 2.52 4.46 -4.64
C TYR A 237 4.00 4.49 -4.99
N TYR A 238 4.29 4.23 -6.27
CA TYR A 238 5.64 4.18 -6.80
C TYR A 238 5.94 5.45 -7.60
N THR A 239 7.24 5.76 -7.74
CA THR A 239 7.72 6.94 -8.47
C THR A 239 7.41 6.91 -9.97
N ASP A 240 7.14 5.73 -10.54
CA ASP A 240 6.69 5.55 -11.92
C ASP A 240 5.20 5.90 -12.13
N GLY A 241 4.50 6.27 -11.07
CA GLY A 241 3.07 6.62 -11.06
C GLY A 241 2.13 5.42 -10.92
N SER A 242 2.66 4.20 -10.88
CA SER A 242 1.88 3.00 -10.57
C SER A 242 1.64 2.86 -9.06
N SER A 243 0.75 1.94 -8.68
CA SER A 243 0.47 1.63 -7.28
C SER A 243 0.15 0.16 -7.09
N SER A 244 0.39 -0.36 -5.89
CA SER A 244 -0.08 -1.67 -5.44
C SER A 244 -0.84 -1.53 -4.13
N THR A 245 -1.60 -2.55 -3.77
CA THR A 245 -2.32 -2.61 -2.49
C THR A 245 -1.95 -3.88 -1.73
N GLY A 246 -2.11 -3.84 -0.42
CA GLY A 246 -1.96 -5.02 0.42
C GLY A 246 -2.76 -4.90 1.70
N SER A 247 -3.40 -6.01 2.09
CA SER A 247 -4.14 -6.10 3.34
C SER A 247 -3.23 -6.61 4.45
N PHE A 248 -3.38 -6.03 5.64
CA PHE A 248 -2.71 -6.45 6.85
C PHE A 248 -3.63 -6.24 8.06
N GLY A 249 -3.26 -6.81 9.19
CA GLY A 249 -3.93 -6.53 10.46
C GLY A 249 -3.07 -6.91 11.66
N PHE A 250 -3.53 -6.51 12.83
CA PHE A 250 -2.92 -6.83 14.11
C PHE A 250 -3.95 -7.43 15.06
N PRO A 251 -3.58 -8.42 15.88
CA PRO A 251 -4.42 -8.86 16.99
C PRO A 251 -4.71 -7.71 17.95
N ASN A 252 -5.81 -7.81 18.70
CA ASN A 252 -5.95 -7.03 19.92
C ASN A 252 -4.69 -7.19 20.79
N TRP A 253 -4.19 -6.05 21.27
CA TRP A 253 -2.97 -5.89 22.05
C TRP A 253 -2.85 -6.83 23.26
N SER A 254 -3.92 -7.45 23.78
CA SER A 254 -3.80 -8.45 24.85
C SER A 254 -4.53 -9.78 24.57
N PHE A 255 -5.82 -9.72 24.25
CA PHE A 255 -6.70 -10.89 24.42
C PHE A 255 -6.87 -11.76 23.18
N ASP A 256 -6.47 -11.28 22.00
CA ASP A 256 -6.53 -12.08 20.79
C ASP A 256 -5.35 -13.06 20.68
N PRO A 257 -5.51 -14.15 19.90
CA PRO A 257 -4.39 -15.00 19.52
C PRO A 257 -3.28 -14.20 18.86
N ALA A 258 -2.03 -14.43 19.28
CA ALA A 258 -0.88 -13.63 18.84
C ALA A 258 -0.56 -13.73 17.33
N ASN A 259 -1.14 -14.71 16.63
CA ASN A 259 -1.03 -14.93 15.19
C ASN A 259 -2.29 -14.52 14.40
N ALA A 260 -3.30 -13.94 15.06
CA ALA A 260 -4.48 -13.45 14.37
C ALA A 260 -4.10 -12.44 13.26
N HIS A 261 -4.89 -12.42 12.19
CA HIS A 261 -4.64 -11.60 11.00
C HIS A 261 -3.32 -11.90 10.25
N GLY A 262 -2.59 -12.97 10.60
CA GLY A 262 -1.29 -13.28 9.99
C GLY A 262 -0.12 -12.48 10.58
N ALA A 263 -0.33 -11.80 11.72
CA ALA A 263 0.70 -11.03 12.39
C ALA A 263 1.77 -11.92 13.03
N THR A 264 2.97 -11.35 13.19
CA THR A 264 4.10 -11.95 13.92
C THR A 264 4.29 -11.23 15.23
N LEU A 265 4.34 -11.96 16.34
CA LEU A 265 4.63 -11.40 17.66
C LEU A 265 6.06 -10.85 17.69
N VAL A 266 6.21 -9.57 18.07
CA VAL A 266 7.51 -8.91 18.27
C VAL A 266 7.90 -8.95 19.73
N ALA A 267 7.01 -8.49 20.61
CA ALA A 267 7.27 -8.46 22.05
C ALA A 267 5.97 -8.54 22.86
N SER A 268 6.08 -8.96 24.12
CA SER A 268 4.99 -8.97 25.10
C SER A 268 5.48 -8.32 26.39
N SER A 269 4.95 -7.16 26.74
CA SER A 269 5.18 -6.52 28.04
C SER A 269 4.15 -7.00 29.07
N ASP A 270 4.55 -7.04 30.34
CA ASP A 270 3.66 -7.33 31.47
C ASP A 270 2.82 -6.10 31.82
N GLY A 271 1.50 -6.28 31.94
CA GLY A 271 0.57 -5.24 32.38
C GLY A 271 0.47 -4.02 31.48
N ARG A 272 -0.33 -3.06 31.95
CA ARG A 272 -0.59 -1.78 31.25
C ARG A 272 -0.68 -0.63 32.25
N ASN A 273 -0.48 0.57 31.74
CA ASN A 273 -0.85 1.78 32.44
C ASN A 273 -2.34 2.05 32.23
N ARG A 274 -3.01 2.46 33.30
CA ARG A 274 -4.43 2.85 33.34
C ARG A 274 -4.51 4.27 33.90
N PRO A 275 -5.66 4.96 33.80
CA PRO A 275 -5.85 6.26 34.46
C PRO A 275 -5.61 6.22 35.98
N SER A 276 -5.77 5.06 36.62
CA SER A 276 -5.52 4.83 38.05
C SER A 276 -4.11 4.33 38.39
N GLY A 277 -3.17 4.40 37.43
CA GLY A 277 -1.80 3.90 37.55
C GLY A 277 -1.59 2.52 36.92
N TYR A 278 -0.38 1.97 37.09
CA TYR A 278 -0.03 0.64 36.59
C TYR A 278 -1.01 -0.43 37.08
N GLY A 279 -1.30 -1.42 36.24
CA GLY A 279 -2.14 -2.55 36.63
C GLY A 279 -2.12 -3.68 35.60
N ASN A 280 -3.02 -4.65 35.80
CA ASN A 280 -3.11 -5.84 34.97
C ASN A 280 -1.81 -6.66 34.90
N ALA A 281 -1.00 -6.64 35.97
CA ALA A 281 0.15 -7.52 36.08
C ALA A 281 -0.25 -8.99 35.89
N GLY A 282 0.58 -9.75 35.18
CA GLY A 282 0.31 -11.11 34.70
C GLY A 282 -0.38 -11.18 33.34
N ILE A 283 -0.89 -10.07 32.79
CA ILE A 283 -1.51 -10.01 31.46
C ILE A 283 -0.48 -9.49 30.45
N ALA A 284 -0.32 -10.22 29.35
CA ALA A 284 0.57 -9.84 28.27
C ALA A 284 -0.08 -8.77 27.37
N TYR A 285 0.60 -7.63 27.20
CA TYR A 285 0.30 -6.60 26.24
C TYR A 285 1.37 -6.58 25.15
N ARG A 286 0.95 -6.60 23.88
CA ARG A 286 1.76 -7.13 22.78
C ARG A 286 1.92 -6.13 21.64
N VAL A 287 3.11 -6.18 21.06
CA VAL A 287 3.49 -5.49 19.83
C VAL A 287 3.76 -6.55 18.77
N PHE A 288 3.34 -6.26 17.54
CA PHE A 288 3.37 -7.18 16.43
C PHE A 288 4.02 -6.55 15.20
N ALA A 289 4.40 -7.39 14.25
CA ALA A 289 4.76 -7.00 12.91
C ALA A 289 3.85 -7.69 11.88
N HIS A 290 3.58 -7.01 10.78
CA HIS A 290 2.91 -7.59 9.61
C HIS A 290 3.54 -7.01 8.35
N SER A 291 3.50 -7.72 7.23
CA SER A 291 4.00 -7.21 5.95
C SER A 291 2.99 -7.34 4.82
N ILE A 292 3.12 -6.49 3.80
CA ILE A 292 2.45 -6.62 2.50
C ILE A 292 3.50 -6.72 1.39
N PRO A 293 3.19 -7.39 0.26
CA PRO A 293 4.13 -7.48 -0.86
C PRO A 293 4.33 -6.12 -1.54
N LEU A 294 5.55 -5.90 -2.00
CA LEU A 294 5.93 -4.80 -2.89
C LEU A 294 6.41 -5.36 -4.24
N ASP A 295 6.34 -4.51 -5.27
CA ASP A 295 7.05 -4.75 -6.52
C ASP A 295 8.54 -4.42 -6.33
N ARG A 296 9.38 -5.47 -6.30
CA ARG A 296 10.83 -5.36 -6.09
C ARG A 296 11.55 -4.48 -7.09
N THR A 297 10.96 -4.28 -8.27
CA THR A 297 11.57 -3.50 -9.35
C THR A 297 11.26 -2.01 -9.26
N LYS A 298 10.39 -1.60 -8.32
CA LYS A 298 9.86 -0.25 -8.25
C LYS A 298 10.27 0.49 -6.99
N GLN A 299 10.61 1.75 -7.17
CA GLN A 299 10.93 2.68 -6.11
C GLN A 299 9.64 3.24 -5.49
N VAL A 300 9.44 3.00 -4.19
CA VAL A 300 8.32 3.55 -3.41
C VAL A 300 8.48 5.07 -3.27
N ASP A 301 7.36 5.81 -3.37
CA ASP A 301 7.25 7.26 -3.13
C ASP A 301 6.55 7.54 -1.80
N PHE A 302 5.35 6.96 -1.61
CA PHE A 302 4.59 7.10 -0.37
C PHE A 302 3.60 5.95 -0.17
N VAL A 303 3.14 5.82 1.06
CA VAL A 303 2.13 4.85 1.49
C VAL A 303 0.90 5.61 2.00
N VAL A 304 -0.29 5.19 1.57
CA VAL A 304 -1.55 5.60 2.19
C VAL A 304 -1.99 4.49 3.13
N LEU A 305 -2.10 4.84 4.42
CA LEU A 305 -2.56 3.95 5.48
C LEU A 305 -4.06 3.65 5.35
N PRO A 306 -4.55 2.53 5.89
CA PRO A 306 -5.99 2.27 5.95
C PRO A 306 -6.72 3.31 6.81
N SER A 307 -8.01 3.52 6.52
CA SER A 307 -8.90 4.32 7.36
C SER A 307 -9.61 3.45 8.40
N ASN A 308 -8.83 2.89 9.34
CA ASN A 308 -9.36 2.08 10.44
C ASN A 308 -8.64 2.45 11.75
N GLY A 309 -9.37 3.15 12.63
CA GLY A 309 -8.84 3.61 13.91
C GLY A 309 -8.54 2.51 14.93
N SER A 310 -8.83 1.24 14.63
CA SER A 310 -8.39 0.11 15.46
C SER A 310 -6.93 -0.28 15.20
N ILE A 311 -6.31 0.23 14.12
CA ILE A 311 -4.93 -0.05 13.75
C ILE A 311 -4.02 1.05 14.32
N HIS A 312 -3.05 0.64 15.12
CA HIS A 312 -2.01 1.52 15.64
C HIS A 312 -0.64 1.12 15.09
N LEU A 313 0.06 2.09 14.48
CA LEU A 313 1.39 1.90 13.91
C LEU A 313 2.44 2.67 14.69
N PHE A 314 3.54 1.99 14.99
CA PHE A 314 4.72 2.54 15.65
C PHE A 314 5.82 2.88 14.66
N ASP A 315 6.00 2.04 13.63
CA ASP A 315 6.95 2.26 12.54
C ASP A 315 6.57 1.47 11.26
N MET A 316 7.22 1.81 10.14
CA MET A 316 7.16 1.03 8.90
C MET A 316 8.48 1.12 8.12
N ALA A 317 8.87 0.03 7.49
CA ALA A 317 10.13 -0.08 6.75
C ALA A 317 10.03 -1.05 5.57
N ILE A 318 10.91 -0.86 4.59
CA ILE A 318 11.00 -1.73 3.41
C ILE A 318 12.01 -2.86 3.68
N ALA A 319 11.64 -4.08 3.31
CA ALA A 319 12.49 -5.27 3.39
C ALA A 319 12.67 -5.92 1.99
N PRO A 320 13.73 -6.73 1.79
CA PRO A 320 13.95 -7.51 0.57
C PRO A 320 12.79 -8.44 0.15
#